data_AF-A0A7W6BRX4-F1
#
_entry.id   AF-A0A7W6BRX4-F1
#
_cell.length_a   1.000
_cell.length_b   1.000
_cell.length_c   1.000
_cell.angle_alpha   90.00
_cell.angle_beta   90.00
_cell.angle_gamma   90.00
#
_symmetry.space_group_name_H-M   'P 1'
#
loop_
_entity.id
_entity.type
_entity.pdbx_description
1 polymer ?
#
loop_
_entity_poly.entity_id
_entity_poly.type
_entity_poly.pdbx_seq_one_letter_code
_entity_poly.pdbx_strand_id
1 'polypeptide(L)'
;MKPTLERAARAICRFEGHPENIQFEGRAMWQSYLPQARAVLQAIEEPDMAMVSAAVDKAKQIGAGDFVGIYRAMIGAVIEG
;
A
#
# COMPACT_ATOMS: atom_id res chain seq x y z
N MET A 1 -2.41 -14.74 -0.73
CA MET A 1 -2.17 -13.32 -0.38
C MET A 1 -3.10 -12.47 -1.24
N LYS A 2 -3.84 -11.53 -0.66
CA LYS A 2 -4.73 -10.65 -1.46
C LYS A 2 -3.89 -9.67 -2.30
N PRO A 3 -4.29 -9.35 -3.55
CA PRO A 3 -3.63 -8.33 -4.36
C PRO A 3 -3.52 -7.00 -3.60
N THR A 4 -2.44 -6.24 -3.82
CA THR A 4 -2.19 -4.96 -3.12
C THR A 4 -3.36 -3.98 -3.28
N LEU A 5 -3.96 -3.90 -4.47
CA LEU A 5 -5.12 -3.06 -4.73
C LEU A 5 -6.34 -3.44 -3.87
N GLU A 6 -6.63 -4.75 -3.73
CA GLU A 6 -7.72 -5.20 -2.85
C GLU A 6 -7.43 -4.89 -1.38
N ARG A 7 -6.19 -5.12 -0.92
CA ARG A 7 -5.81 -4.80 0.46
C ARG A 7 -5.98 -3.31 0.76
N ALA A 8 -5.57 -2.45 -0.15
CA ALA A 8 -5.73 -1.00 -0.03
C ALA A 8 -7.21 -0.60 -0.02
N ALA A 9 -8.03 -1.11 -0.96
CA ALA A 9 -9.46 -0.81 -1.01
C ALA A 9 -10.21 -1.26 0.26
N ARG A 10 -9.86 -2.43 0.80
CA ARG A 10 -10.39 -2.92 2.08
C ARG A 10 -9.97 -2.06 3.27
N ALA A 11 -8.72 -1.60 3.29
CA ALA A 11 -8.23 -0.70 4.32
C ALA A 11 -8.99 0.64 4.30
N ILE A 12 -9.23 1.22 3.12
CA ILE A 12 -10.03 2.44 2.96
C ILE A 12 -11.47 2.19 3.41
N CYS A 13 -12.10 1.10 2.96
CA CYS A 13 -13.45 0.73 3.38
C CYS A 13 -13.59 0.65 4.90
N ARG A 14 -12.61 0.03 5.58
CA ARG A 14 -12.58 -0.08 7.03
C ARG A 14 -12.34 1.27 7.72
N PHE A 15 -11.47 2.10 7.15
CA PHE A 15 -11.19 3.45 7.63
C PHE A 15 -12.45 4.33 7.59
N GLU A 16 -13.26 4.20 6.55
CA GLU A 16 -14.55 4.87 6.38
C GLU A 16 -15.69 4.26 7.23
N GLY A 17 -15.39 3.26 8.07
CA GLY A 17 -16.38 2.64 8.96
C GLY A 17 -17.34 1.66 8.29
N HIS A 18 -17.11 1.30 7.02
CA HIS A 18 -17.98 0.36 6.30
C HIS A 18 -17.51 -1.09 6.43
N PRO A 19 -18.42 -2.03 6.71
CA PRO A 19 -18.11 -3.46 6.66
C PRO A 19 -17.62 -3.87 5.27
N GLU A 20 -16.44 -4.48 5.15
CA GLU A 20 -15.83 -4.76 3.85
C GLU A 20 -16.65 -5.72 2.97
N ASN A 21 -17.30 -6.72 3.57
CA ASN A 21 -17.90 -7.86 2.86
C ASN A 21 -19.43 -7.79 2.74
N ILE A 22 -20.07 -6.69 3.17
CA ILE A 22 -21.51 -6.54 2.90
C ILE A 22 -21.71 -6.30 1.41
N GLN A 23 -22.90 -6.66 0.93
CA GLN A 23 -23.27 -6.43 -0.45
C GLN A 23 -23.78 -5.00 -0.64
N PHE A 24 -23.18 -4.27 -1.57
CA PHE A 24 -23.56 -2.93 -2.00
C PHE A 24 -23.51 -2.90 -3.54
N GLU A 25 -24.61 -2.48 -4.18
CA GLU A 25 -24.75 -2.48 -5.66
C GLU A 25 -24.36 -3.81 -6.33
N GLY A 26 -24.76 -4.94 -5.72
CA GLY A 26 -24.48 -6.27 -6.26
C GLY A 26 -23.04 -6.76 -6.06
N ARG A 27 -22.16 -5.99 -5.40
CA ARG A 27 -20.73 -6.31 -5.18
C ARG A 27 -20.38 -6.18 -3.69
N ALA A 28 -19.22 -6.66 -3.29
CA ALA A 28 -18.75 -6.45 -1.91
C ALA A 28 -18.37 -4.97 -1.71
N MET A 29 -18.74 -4.39 -0.57
CA MET A 29 -18.59 -2.96 -0.26
C MET A 29 -17.18 -2.41 -0.51
N TRP A 30 -16.13 -3.19 -0.22
CA TRP A 30 -14.75 -2.79 -0.48
C TRP A 30 -14.48 -2.45 -1.95
N GLN A 31 -15.25 -3.00 -2.90
CA GLN A 31 -15.04 -2.75 -4.34
C GLN A 31 -15.39 -1.30 -4.74
N SER A 32 -16.27 -0.64 -3.99
CA SER A 32 -16.58 0.79 -4.18
C SER A 32 -15.38 1.70 -3.92
N TYR A 33 -14.36 1.18 -3.24
CA TYR A 33 -13.12 1.90 -2.89
C TYR A 33 -11.94 1.63 -3.83
N LEU A 34 -12.14 0.82 -4.87
CA LEU A 34 -11.12 0.53 -5.87
C LEU A 34 -10.56 1.79 -6.57
N PRO A 35 -11.36 2.82 -6.92
CA PRO A 35 -10.84 4.05 -7.51
C PRO A 35 -9.88 4.81 -6.58
N GLN A 36 -10.24 4.97 -5.31
CA GLN A 36 -9.42 5.66 -4.30
C GLN A 36 -8.13 4.88 -4.04
N ALA A 37 -8.23 3.56 -3.90
CA ALA A 37 -7.06 2.70 -3.73
C ALA A 37 -6.10 2.80 -4.92
N ARG A 38 -6.63 2.87 -6.14
CA ARG A 38 -5.81 3.04 -7.36
C ARG A 38 -5.12 4.41 -7.36
N ALA A 39 -5.84 5.48 -7.04
CA ALA A 39 -5.28 6.83 -6.99
C ALA A 39 -4.10 6.92 -6.02
N VAL A 40 -4.24 6.34 -4.81
CA VAL A 40 -3.15 6.30 -3.83
C VAL A 40 -1.96 5.49 -4.35
N LEU A 41 -2.18 4.31 -4.93
CA LEU A 41 -1.10 3.48 -5.46
C LEU A 41 -0.37 4.13 -6.64
N GLN A 42 -1.08 4.88 -7.48
CA GLN A 42 -0.47 5.67 -8.56
C GLN A 42 0.32 6.86 -8.02
N ALA A 43 -0.18 7.52 -6.97
CA ALA A 43 0.52 8.66 -6.37
C ALA A 43 1.86 8.26 -5.72
N ILE A 44 1.97 7.04 -5.20
CA ILE A 44 3.20 6.51 -4.58
C ILE A 44 4.06 5.67 -5.54
N GLU A 45 3.69 5.61 -6.83
CA GLU A 45 4.50 4.94 -7.85
C GLU A 45 5.86 5.64 -8.00
N GLU A 46 5.87 6.97 -7.88
CA GLU A 46 7.08 7.78 -7.82
C GLU A 46 7.54 7.93 -6.36
N PRO A 47 8.68 7.34 -5.96
CA PRO A 47 9.17 7.45 -4.60
C PRO A 47 9.79 8.83 -4.34
N ASP A 48 9.62 9.35 -3.12
CA ASP A 48 10.32 10.54 -2.66
C ASP A 48 11.75 10.22 -2.16
N MET A 49 12.48 11.27 -1.75
CA MET A 49 13.86 11.13 -1.28
C MET A 49 13.97 10.31 0.02
N ALA A 50 12.97 10.34 0.90
CA ALA A 50 13.00 9.56 2.14
C ALA A 50 12.86 8.06 1.83
N MET A 51 11.95 7.71 0.92
CA MET A 51 11.79 6.35 0.41
C MET A 51 13.08 5.84 -0.23
N VAL A 52 13.71 6.65 -1.09
CA VAL A 52 14.95 6.27 -1.77
C VAL A 52 16.09 6.07 -0.77
N SER A 53 16.24 6.96 0.23
CA SER A 53 17.26 6.82 1.28
C SER A 53 17.07 5.52 2.07
N ALA A 54 15.84 5.23 2.50
CA ALA A 54 15.51 4.01 3.23
C ALA A 54 15.81 2.74 2.41
N ALA A 55 15.54 2.75 1.10
CA ALA A 55 15.88 1.64 0.20
C ALA A 55 17.39 1.40 0.15
N VAL A 56 18.16 2.47 -0.04
CA VAL A 56 19.62 2.43 -0.15
C VAL A 56 20.24 1.91 1.15
N ASP A 57 19.80 2.42 2.30
CA ASP A 57 20.32 1.99 3.59
C ASP A 57 19.97 0.53 3.88
N LYS A 58 18.76 0.09 3.51
CA LYS A 58 18.38 -1.32 3.63
C LYS A 58 19.21 -2.23 2.73
N ALA A 59 19.48 -1.79 1.49
CA ALA A 59 20.30 -2.53 0.53
C ALA A 59 21.79 -2.62 0.95
N LYS A 60 22.30 -1.68 1.74
CA LYS A 60 23.66 -1.76 2.33
C LYS A 60 23.73 -2.78 3.48
N GLN A 61 22.65 -2.95 4.23
CA GLN A 61 22.59 -3.83 5.41
C GLN A 61 22.43 -5.31 5.06
N ILE A 62 21.87 -5.63 3.89
CA ILE A 62 21.55 -6.99 3.46
C ILE A 62 22.07 -7.15 2.04
N GLY A 63 22.78 -8.23 1.73
CA GLY A 63 23.20 -8.53 0.36
C GLY A 63 22.01 -8.44 -0.60
N ALA A 64 22.22 -7.82 -1.77
CA ALA A 64 21.19 -7.56 -2.78
C ALA A 64 20.34 -8.83 -3.02
N GLY A 65 19.08 -8.80 -2.61
CA GLY A 65 18.19 -9.96 -2.71
C GLY A 65 16.94 -9.90 -1.84
N ASP A 66 16.95 -9.18 -0.71
CA ASP A 66 15.76 -8.97 0.12
C ASP A 66 14.90 -7.79 -0.39
N PHE A 67 14.27 -7.99 -1.56
CA PHE A 67 13.38 -7.01 -2.17
C PHE A 67 12.17 -6.68 -1.30
N VAL A 68 11.69 -7.63 -0.50
CA VAL A 68 10.55 -7.41 0.41
C VAL A 68 10.95 -6.50 1.55
N GLY A 69 12.13 -6.72 2.14
CA GLY A 69 12.69 -5.85 3.18
C GLY A 69 12.97 -4.44 2.69
N ILE A 70 13.52 -4.30 1.47
CA ILE A 70 13.74 -3.00 0.82
C ILE A 70 12.39 -2.29 0.60
N TYR A 71 11.40 -2.97 0.02
CA TYR A 71 10.06 -2.39 -0.20
C TYR A 71 9.39 -1.96 1.11
N ARG A 72 9.50 -2.76 2.18
CA ARG A 72 8.97 -2.39 3.50
C ARG A 72 9.67 -1.17 4.09
N ALA A 73 10.99 -1.05 3.93
CA ALA A 73 11.74 0.12 4.40
C ALA A 73 11.28 1.40 3.67
N MET A 74 11.10 1.31 2.35
CA MET A 74 10.58 2.43 1.54
C MET A 74 9.20 2.88 2.03
N ILE A 75 8.25 1.96 2.17
CA ILE A 75 6.88 2.29 2.57
C ILE A 75 6.82 2.78 4.02
N GLY A 76 7.66 2.23 4.91
CA GLY A 76 7.76 2.67 6.31
C GLY A 76 8.19 4.14 6.43
N ALA A 77 9.15 4.58 5.62
CA ALA A 77 9.63 5.96 5.62
C ALA A 77 8.53 6.99 5.31
N VAL A 78 7.52 6.65 4.49
CA VAL A 78 6.38 7.53 4.19
C VAL A 78 5.37 7.57 5.33
N ILE A 79 5.17 6.44 6.02
CA ILE A 79 4.19 6.33 7.11
C ILE A 79 4.69 6.99 8.39
N GLU A 80 6.00 7.00 8.62
CA GLU A 80 6.65 7.53 9.83
C GLU A 80 7.16 8.98 9.68
N GLY A 81 7.15 9.53 8.45
CA GLY A 81 7.54 10.92 8.14
C GLY A 81 6.45 11.94 8.45
#